data_AF-A0A2V3HKX3-F1
#
_entry.id   AF-A0A2V3HKX3-F1
#
_cell.length_a   1.000
_cell.length_b   1.000
_cell.length_c   1.000
_cell.angle_alpha   90.00
_cell.angle_beta   90.00
_cell.angle_gamma   90.00
#
_symmetry.space_group_name_H-M   'P 1'
#
loop_
_entity.id
_entity.type
_entity.pdbx_description
1 polymer ?
#
loop_
_entity_poly.entity_id
_entity_poly.type
_entity_poly.pdbx_seq_one_letter_code
_entity_poly.pdbx_strand_id
1 'polypeptide(L)'
;MRRKAETSHPSRPHAQEGRLELSVKDALSSTKAESKEGVLQTIGLRLRTQMKEARAAEAQATARGPAKGNRQQRAQRKSFRGKSSGQRKKRFGRR
;
A
#
# COMPACT_ATOMS: atom_id res chain seq x y z
N MET A 1 -19.54 -2.63 -17.87
CA MET A 1 -18.19 -3.13 -17.50
C MET A 1 -18.33 -4.35 -16.63
N ARG A 2 -17.54 -5.41 -16.88
CA ARG A 2 -17.52 -6.64 -16.05
C ARG A 2 -16.09 -6.92 -15.58
N ARG A 3 -15.91 -7.20 -14.29
CA ARG A 3 -14.62 -7.57 -13.69
C ARG A 3 -14.58 -9.09 -13.47
N LYS A 4 -13.50 -9.73 -13.88
CA LYS A 4 -13.20 -11.13 -13.60
C LYS A 4 -11.88 -11.20 -12.83
N ALA A 5 -11.96 -11.21 -11.50
CA ALA A 5 -10.77 -11.07 -10.64
C ALA A 5 -9.81 -12.25 -10.74
N GLU A 6 -10.32 -13.48 -10.91
CA GLU A 6 -9.52 -14.71 -10.85
C GLU A 6 -9.03 -15.20 -12.22
N THR A 7 -9.07 -14.35 -13.25
CA THR A 7 -8.62 -14.74 -14.59
C THR A 7 -7.10 -14.53 -14.73
N SER A 8 -6.40 -15.56 -15.18
CA SER A 8 -4.97 -15.47 -15.53
C SER A 8 -4.77 -15.19 -17.03
N HIS A 9 -3.68 -14.49 -17.36
CA HIS A 9 -3.27 -14.30 -18.75
C HIS A 9 -2.57 -15.58 -19.26
N PRO A 10 -2.76 -16.03 -20.51
CA PRO A 10 -2.14 -17.25 -21.03
C PRO A 10 -0.61 -17.25 -20.92
N SER A 11 0.03 -16.10 -21.18
CA SER A 11 1.48 -15.95 -21.01
C SER A 11 1.95 -15.90 -19.54
N ARG A 12 1.03 -15.74 -18.57
CA ARG A 12 1.31 -15.60 -17.13
C ARG A 12 0.26 -16.37 -16.31
N PRO A 13 0.27 -17.71 -16.36
CA PRO A 13 -0.82 -18.54 -15.81
C PRO A 13 -0.97 -18.46 -14.28
N HIS A 14 0.11 -18.13 -13.55
CA HIS A 14 0.10 -18.12 -12.08
C HIS A 14 -0.10 -16.74 -11.45
N ALA A 15 -0.14 -15.66 -12.24
CA ALA A 15 -0.13 -14.28 -11.70
C ALA A 15 -1.51 -13.78 -11.22
N GLN A 16 -2.61 -14.44 -11.61
CA GLN A 16 -4.00 -14.10 -11.22
C GLN A 16 -4.31 -12.59 -11.30
N GLU A 17 -3.87 -11.95 -12.38
CA GLU A 17 -3.96 -10.49 -12.56
C GLU A 17 -5.40 -9.98 -12.74
N GLY A 18 -6.33 -10.88 -13.08
CA GLY A 18 -7.70 -10.57 -13.40
C GLY A 18 -7.88 -10.04 -14.83
N ARG A 19 -9.14 -9.88 -15.22
CA ARG A 19 -9.55 -9.34 -16.52
C ARG A 19 -10.67 -8.32 -16.37
N LEU A 20 -10.57 -7.23 -17.12
CA LEU A 20 -11.61 -6.23 -17.25
C LEU A 20 -12.24 -6.30 -18.65
N GLU A 21 -13.56 -6.47 -18.69
CA GLU A 21 -14.35 -6.44 -19.92
C GLU A 21 -15.09 -5.12 -20.01
N LEU A 22 -14.81 -4.36 -21.07
CA LEU A 22 -15.38 -3.04 -21.34
C LEU A 22 -16.08 -3.05 -22.69
N SER A 23 -17.19 -2.31 -22.78
CA SER A 23 -17.75 -1.93 -24.08
C SER A 23 -16.78 -0.97 -24.75
N VAL A 24 -16.46 -1.22 -26.03
CA VAL A 24 -15.54 -0.36 -26.80
C VAL A 24 -16.12 1.06 -26.91
N LYS A 25 -17.42 1.18 -27.19
CA LYS A 25 -18.11 2.47 -27.32
C LYS A 25 -18.00 3.29 -26.03
N ASP A 26 -18.24 2.66 -24.89
CA ASP A 26 -18.21 3.32 -23.59
C ASP A 26 -16.78 3.71 -23.19
N ALA A 27 -15.80 2.85 -23.51
CA ALA A 27 -14.40 3.13 -23.22
C ALA A 27 -13.90 4.35 -24.01
N LEU A 28 -14.16 4.38 -25.32
CA LEU A 28 -13.75 5.49 -26.19
C LEU A 28 -14.46 6.80 -25.80
N SER A 29 -15.77 6.75 -25.51
CA SER A 29 -16.53 7.94 -25.11
C SER A 29 -16.09 8.49 -23.75
N SER A 30 -15.79 7.61 -22.78
CA SER A 30 -15.38 8.01 -21.44
C SER A 30 -13.96 8.58 -21.40
N THR A 31 -13.02 8.03 -22.17
CA THR A 31 -11.64 8.53 -22.20
C THR A 31 -11.40 9.57 -23.28
N LYS A 32 -12.38 9.83 -24.16
CA LYS A 32 -12.24 10.66 -25.37
C LYS A 32 -11.06 10.23 -26.25
N ALA A 33 -10.79 8.94 -26.28
CA ALA A 33 -9.72 8.37 -27.09
C ALA A 33 -10.29 7.80 -28.38
N GLU A 34 -9.46 7.75 -29.42
CA GLU A 34 -9.85 7.23 -30.74
C GLU A 34 -9.37 5.78 -30.95
N SER A 35 -8.50 5.28 -30.08
CA SER A 35 -7.87 3.97 -30.21
C SER A 35 -7.79 3.23 -28.87
N LYS A 36 -7.62 1.91 -28.94
CA LYS A 36 -7.40 1.05 -27.77
C LYS A 36 -6.18 1.51 -26.95
N GLU A 37 -5.09 1.87 -27.64
CA GLU A 37 -3.87 2.37 -26.98
C GLU A 37 -4.12 3.69 -26.26
N GLY A 38 -4.89 4.60 -26.86
CA GLY A 38 -5.28 5.85 -26.22
C GLY A 38 -6.08 5.61 -24.92
N VAL A 39 -7.05 4.70 -24.95
CA VAL A 39 -7.81 4.29 -23.75
C VAL A 39 -6.86 3.77 -22.67
N LEU A 40 -5.94 2.87 -23.03
CA LEU A 40 -4.97 2.28 -22.10
C LEU A 40 -4.02 3.33 -21.52
N GLN A 41 -3.55 4.28 -22.33
CA GLN A 41 -2.70 5.38 -21.87
C GLN A 41 -3.42 6.25 -20.85
N THR A 42 -4.66 6.67 -21.12
CA THR A 42 -5.45 7.48 -20.19
C THR A 42 -5.67 6.77 -18.85
N ILE A 43 -5.99 5.47 -18.89
CA ILE A 43 -6.13 4.64 -17.68
C ILE A 43 -4.80 4.56 -16.93
N GLY A 44 -3.70 4.28 -17.64
CA GLY A 44 -2.37 4.16 -17.05
C GLY A 44 -1.90 5.44 -16.35
N LEU A 45 -2.15 6.60 -16.96
CA LEU A 45 -1.84 7.90 -16.34
C LEU A 45 -2.61 8.11 -15.04
N ARG A 46 -3.91 7.80 -15.03
CA ARG A 46 -4.76 7.92 -13.84
C ARG A 46 -4.37 6.96 -12.73
N LEU A 47 -4.02 5.72 -13.05
CA LEU A 47 -3.54 4.77 -12.04
C LEU A 47 -2.20 5.20 -11.46
N ARG A 48 -1.32 5.76 -12.29
CA ARG A 48 -0.03 6.29 -11.83
C ARG A 48 -0.20 7.49 -10.89
N THR A 49 -1.16 8.39 -11.14
CA THR A 49 -1.43 9.51 -10.23
C THR A 49 -1.97 9.00 -8.89
N GLN A 50 -2.96 8.11 -8.92
CA GLN A 50 -3.54 7.50 -7.71
C GLN A 50 -2.49 6.74 -6.89
N MET A 51 -1.58 6.01 -7.53
CA MET A 51 -0.49 5.33 -6.83
C MET A 51 0.47 6.33 -6.15
N LYS A 52 0.80 7.45 -6.80
CA LYS A 52 1.65 8.49 -6.21
C LYS A 52 0.96 9.14 -5.02
N GLU A 53 -0.32 9.46 -5.14
CA GLU A 53 -1.14 10.04 -4.08
C GLU A 53 -1.25 9.09 -2.87
N ALA A 54 -1.50 7.80 -3.10
CA ALA A 54 -1.55 6.79 -2.06
C ALA A 54 -0.20 6.67 -1.31
N ARG A 55 0.93 6.60 -2.04
CA ARG A 55 2.26 6.58 -1.43
C ARG A 55 2.56 7.84 -0.62
N ALA A 56 2.15 9.01 -1.10
CA ALA A 56 2.31 10.26 -0.36
C ALA A 56 1.45 10.28 0.92
N ALA A 57 0.21 9.80 0.86
CA ALA A 57 -0.66 9.68 2.01
C ALA A 57 -0.12 8.70 3.07
N GLU A 58 0.42 7.56 2.64
CA GLU A 58 1.11 6.60 3.53
C GLU A 58 2.36 7.21 4.18
N ALA A 59 3.18 7.94 3.42
CA ALA A 59 4.33 8.66 3.95
C ALA A 59 3.92 9.73 4.98
N GLN A 60 2.84 10.45 4.75
CA GLN A 60 2.29 11.40 5.72
C GLN A 60 1.74 10.71 6.97
N ALA A 61 1.05 9.57 6.81
CA ALA A 61 0.51 8.81 7.93
C ALA A 61 1.62 8.24 8.84
N THR A 62 2.68 7.70 8.22
CA THR A 62 3.87 7.21 8.95
C THR A 62 4.62 8.35 9.65
N ALA A 63 4.76 9.51 9.01
CA ALA A 63 5.36 10.70 9.61
C ALA A 63 4.54 11.26 10.77
N ARG A 64 3.20 11.27 10.66
CA ARG A 64 2.28 11.75 11.71
C ARG A 64 2.32 10.87 12.97
N GLY A 65 2.72 9.61 12.84
CA GLY A 65 2.85 8.66 13.94
C GLY A 65 1.49 8.28 14.57
N PRO A 66 1.49 7.40 15.60
CA PRO A 66 0.26 6.91 16.20
C PRO A 66 -0.54 8.03 16.88
N ALA A 67 -1.86 7.98 16.71
CA ALA A 67 -2.81 8.93 17.26
C ALA A 67 -2.57 9.16 18.77
N LYS A 68 -2.85 10.38 19.26
CA LYS A 68 -2.61 10.78 20.66
C LYS A 68 -3.22 9.82 21.69
N GLY A 69 -4.34 9.16 21.36
CA GLY A 69 -5.03 8.20 22.24
C GLY A 69 -4.46 6.77 22.26
N ASN A 70 -3.62 6.37 21.30
CA ASN A 70 -3.14 4.98 21.21
C ASN A 70 -1.88 4.77 22.07
N ARG A 71 -2.09 4.61 23.38
CA ARG A 71 -1.05 4.49 24.40
C ARG A 71 -0.18 3.23 24.24
N GLN A 72 -0.78 2.13 23.79
CA GLN A 72 -0.08 0.83 23.61
C GLN A 72 0.94 0.88 22.47
N GLN A 73 0.57 1.37 21.29
CA GLN A 73 1.51 1.52 20.17
C GLN A 73 2.65 2.52 20.48
N ARG A 74 2.35 3.58 21.25
CA ARG A 74 3.38 4.52 21.74
C ARG A 74 4.34 3.86 22.74
N ALA A 75 3.83 3.02 23.64
CA ALA A 75 4.64 2.30 24.62
C ALA A 75 5.58 1.29 23.95
N GLN A 76 5.16 0.62 22.88
CA GLN A 76 6.01 -0.30 22.10
C GLN A 76 7.19 0.40 21.39
N ARG A 77 7.04 1.69 21.00
CA ARG A 77 8.14 2.47 20.43
C ARG A 77 9.16 2.92 21.48
N LYS A 78 8.87 2.79 22.78
CA LYS A 78 9.89 2.90 23.82
C LYS A 78 10.69 1.62 23.89
N SER A 79 11.35 1.25 22.79
CA SER A 79 12.52 0.38 22.91
C SER A 79 13.55 1.13 23.74
N PHE A 80 14.12 0.41 24.67
CA PHE A 80 15.01 0.91 25.71
C PHE A 80 16.38 1.26 25.13
N ARG A 81 16.47 2.24 24.23
CA ARG A 81 17.76 2.79 23.78
C ARG A 81 18.32 3.77 24.82
N GLY A 82 18.47 3.30 26.06
CA GLY A 82 18.83 4.18 27.16
C GLY A 82 19.12 3.54 28.51
N LYS A 83 19.22 2.22 28.66
CA LYS A 83 20.03 1.71 29.78
C LYS A 83 21.12 0.81 29.26
N SER A 84 22.33 1.30 29.48
CA SER A 84 23.54 0.51 29.47
C SER A 84 23.27 -0.87 30.07
N SER A 85 23.72 -1.87 29.32
CA SER A 85 23.79 -3.29 29.65
C SER A 85 24.76 -3.55 30.80
N GLY A 86 24.53 -2.97 31.98
CA GLY A 86 25.61 -2.87 32.98
C GLY A 86 25.30 -3.07 34.46
N GLN A 87 24.07 -2.89 34.97
CA GLN A 87 23.87 -2.95 36.43
C GLN A 87 22.52 -3.55 36.83
N ARG A 88 22.33 -4.85 36.52
CA ARG A 88 21.38 -5.67 37.28
C ARG A 88 22.09 -5.98 38.61
N LYS A 89 21.82 -5.17 39.64
CA LYS A 89 22.40 -5.31 40.99
C LYS A 89 22.38 -6.78 41.41
N LYS A 90 23.54 -7.45 41.42
CA LYS A 90 23.70 -8.78 42.01
C LYS A 90 23.42 -8.63 43.51
N ARG A 91 22.25 -9.05 43.96
CA ARG A 91 22.03 -9.36 45.38
C ARG A 91 22.40 -10.83 45.61
N PHE A 92 23.69 -11.14 45.49
CA PHE A 92 24.25 -12.37 46.06
C PHE A 92 25.03 -11.96 47.31
N GLY A 93 24.53 -12.42 48.45
CA GLY A 93 24.85 -11.88 49.77
C GLY A 93 23.59 -11.80 50.63
N ARG A 94 22.81 -12.89 50.66
CA ARG A 94 22.00 -13.19 51.85
C ARG A 94 22.98 -13.87 52.80
N ARG A 95 23.36 -13.17 53.86
CA ARG A 95 23.82 -13.81 55.10
C ARG A 95 22.59 -14.32 55.84
#